data_AF-I2JIN2-F1
#
_entry.id   AF-I2JIN2-F1
#
_cell.length_a   1.000
_cell.length_b   1.000
_cell.length_c   1.000
_cell.angle_alpha   90.00
_cell.angle_beta   90.00
_cell.angle_gamma   90.00
#
_symmetry.space_group_name_H-M   'P 1'
#
loop_
_entity.id
_entity.type
_entity.pdbx_description
1 polymer ?
#
loop_
_entity_poly.entity_id
_entity_poly.type
_entity_poly.pdbx_seq_one_letter_code
_entity_poly.pdbx_strand_id
1 'polypeptide(L)'
;MARPAAYAITDVERVAKQLKSQNKQATPYRVQKALGGGSFAWVKAALDQLGYQEDAGLPSGIDGSTAELIRLIQPLVDYLTKEARSDMDAAVDKLQSALDDKALEANQSNREKADSQRQLDAEALAHQESREQLAIATRKIGELEKSLAEETTAKVLEHTSAAQLREQLNDKERQIAALHADRQQLREEFAAERKAMRADHEADKSRMEQLRRDAVRDGMKERDSVQTLTRENAALVAERQALQRRLRELENELLASKNKLSDHQEKHQSEMTAFTKAITRLESSLEQTNKKAEDASQEAARAIQKLLSSQAVLQRHLNNIEHMEPLLPKEGKLHDLFASLVSEVEIMIAD
;
A
#
# COMPACT_ATOMS: atom_id res chain seq x y z
N MET A 1 74.29 -126.61 -91.27
CA MET A 1 75.62 -127.25 -91.42
C MET A 1 76.53 -126.30 -92.18
N ALA A 2 77.55 -125.75 -91.53
CA ALA A 2 78.54 -124.85 -92.13
C ALA A 2 79.88 -125.57 -92.26
N ARG A 3 80.52 -125.44 -93.43
CA ARG A 3 81.79 -126.09 -93.83
C ARG A 3 82.91 -125.79 -92.82
N PRO A 4 83.82 -126.75 -92.53
CA PRO A 4 84.96 -126.46 -91.68
C PRO A 4 85.93 -125.52 -92.42
N ALA A 5 86.02 -124.27 -91.97
CA ALA A 5 87.14 -123.41 -92.35
C ALA A 5 88.42 -124.04 -91.75
N ALA A 6 89.42 -124.27 -92.60
CA ALA A 6 90.72 -124.76 -92.17
C ALA A 6 91.46 -123.63 -91.45
N TYR A 7 91.19 -123.46 -90.16
CA TYR A 7 91.92 -122.53 -89.31
C TYR A 7 93.37 -123.01 -89.15
N ALA A 8 94.32 -122.09 -89.06
CA ALA A 8 95.70 -122.43 -88.73
C ALA A 8 95.86 -122.51 -87.21
N ILE A 9 96.81 -123.31 -86.72
CA ILE A 9 97.11 -123.45 -85.28
C ILE A 9 97.42 -122.07 -84.64
N THR A 10 97.97 -121.13 -85.43
CA THR A 10 98.24 -119.75 -85.01
C THR A 10 96.99 -118.95 -84.62
N ASP A 11 95.83 -119.25 -85.19
CA ASP A 11 94.58 -118.57 -84.84
C ASP A 11 94.04 -119.05 -83.50
N VAL A 12 94.20 -120.35 -83.22
CA VAL A 12 93.90 -120.96 -81.91
C VAL A 12 94.79 -120.34 -80.82
N GLU A 13 96.08 -120.15 -81.11
CA GLU A 13 97.02 -119.52 -80.18
C GLU A 13 96.66 -118.06 -79.86
N ARG A 14 96.25 -117.28 -80.87
CA ARG A 14 95.85 -115.87 -80.69
C ARG A 14 94.65 -115.75 -79.76
N VAL A 15 93.61 -116.56 -79.98
CA VAL A 15 92.40 -116.57 -79.17
C VAL A 15 92.69 -117.08 -77.75
N ALA A 16 93.54 -118.09 -77.60
CA ALA A 16 93.96 -118.58 -76.29
C ALA A 16 94.69 -117.50 -75.47
N LYS A 17 95.60 -116.74 -76.09
CA LYS A 17 96.29 -115.60 -75.44
C LYS A 17 95.33 -114.49 -75.04
N GLN A 18 94.34 -114.18 -75.88
CA GLN A 18 93.33 -113.16 -75.58
C GLN A 18 92.40 -113.56 -74.43
N LEU A 19 92.07 -114.85 -74.30
CA LEU A 19 91.33 -115.34 -73.15
C LEU A 19 92.17 -115.21 -71.86
N LYS A 20 93.45 -115.60 -71.91
CA LYS A 20 94.37 -115.43 -70.77
C LYS A 20 94.51 -113.95 -70.35
N SER A 21 94.57 -113.00 -71.28
CA SER A 21 94.68 -111.57 -70.92
C SER A 21 93.44 -110.99 -70.24
N GLN A 22 92.27 -111.61 -70.44
CA GLN A 22 91.03 -111.27 -69.74
C GLN A 22 90.86 -112.04 -68.42
N ASN A 23 91.92 -112.71 -67.94
CA ASN A 23 91.88 -113.61 -66.79
C ASN A 23 90.85 -114.74 -66.94
N LYS A 24 90.56 -115.15 -68.19
CA LYS A 24 89.63 -116.23 -68.51
C LYS A 24 90.44 -117.43 -69.04
N GLN A 25 90.12 -118.64 -68.57
CA GLN A 25 90.81 -119.85 -69.03
C GLN A 25 90.57 -120.14 -70.52
N ALA A 26 91.64 -120.52 -71.23
CA ALA A 26 91.65 -120.84 -72.65
C ALA A 26 91.25 -122.30 -72.91
N THR A 27 89.96 -122.62 -72.73
CA THR A 27 89.43 -123.98 -72.93
C THR A 27 89.05 -124.25 -74.39
N PRO A 28 89.10 -125.51 -74.88
CA PRO A 28 88.74 -125.83 -76.27
C PRO A 28 87.36 -125.32 -76.70
N TYR A 29 86.37 -125.35 -75.80
CA TYR A 29 85.03 -124.81 -76.07
C TYR A 29 84.99 -123.28 -76.16
N ARG A 30 85.68 -122.57 -75.26
CA ARG A 30 85.72 -121.09 -75.30
C ARG A 30 86.49 -120.60 -76.52
N VAL A 31 87.57 -121.29 -76.88
CA VAL A 31 88.34 -121.02 -78.09
C VAL A 31 87.49 -121.32 -79.33
N GLN A 32 86.76 -122.44 -79.37
CA GLN A 32 85.82 -122.77 -80.45
C GLN A 32 84.69 -121.73 -80.59
N LYS A 33 84.10 -121.28 -79.47
CA LYS A 33 83.04 -120.26 -79.47
C LYS A 33 83.55 -118.90 -79.92
N ALA A 34 84.76 -118.52 -79.51
CA ALA A 34 85.38 -117.26 -79.91
C ALA A 34 85.89 -117.28 -81.37
N LEU A 35 86.32 -118.44 -81.88
CA LEU A 35 86.63 -118.66 -83.31
C LEU A 35 85.37 -118.74 -84.19
N GLY A 36 84.18 -118.95 -83.60
CA GLY A 36 82.91 -119.04 -84.31
C GLY A 36 82.70 -120.34 -85.09
N GLY A 37 83.58 -121.34 -84.94
CA GLY A 37 83.49 -122.63 -85.64
C GLY A 37 84.79 -123.44 -85.60
N GLY A 38 84.78 -124.66 -86.17
CA GLY A 38 85.89 -125.62 -86.14
C GLY A 38 85.53 -126.90 -85.39
N SER A 39 86.16 -128.02 -85.75
CA SER A 39 85.95 -129.30 -85.04
C SER A 39 86.56 -129.21 -83.64
N PHE A 40 85.79 -129.55 -82.61
CA PHE A 40 86.25 -129.58 -81.22
C PHE A 40 87.51 -130.44 -81.06
N ALA A 41 87.57 -131.60 -81.72
CA ALA A 41 88.72 -132.49 -81.69
C ALA A 41 89.97 -131.85 -82.32
N TRP A 42 89.80 -131.02 -83.35
CA TRP A 42 90.90 -130.31 -83.99
C TRP A 42 91.39 -129.13 -83.14
N VAL A 43 90.48 -128.34 -82.55
CA VAL A 43 90.84 -127.24 -81.63
C VAL A 43 91.52 -127.78 -80.37
N LYS A 44 91.06 -128.94 -79.88
CA LYS A 44 91.69 -129.66 -78.77
C LYS A 44 93.12 -130.09 -79.13
N ALA A 45 93.31 -130.79 -80.25
CA ALA A 45 94.64 -131.21 -80.71
C ALA A 45 95.60 -130.03 -80.95
N ALA A 46 95.08 -128.90 -81.44
CA ALA A 46 95.86 -127.68 -81.62
C ALA A 46 96.25 -127.02 -80.28
N LEU A 47 95.37 -127.00 -79.28
CA LEU A 47 95.68 -126.50 -77.93
C LEU A 47 96.66 -127.41 -77.19
N ASP A 48 96.52 -128.73 -77.36
CA ASP A 48 97.43 -129.73 -76.81
C ASP A 48 98.84 -129.58 -77.43
N GLN A 49 98.94 -129.37 -78.75
CA GLN A 49 100.21 -129.08 -79.45
C GLN A 49 100.85 -127.76 -78.99
N LEU A 50 100.04 -126.79 -78.58
CA LEU A 50 100.51 -125.51 -78.03
C LEU A 50 100.83 -125.57 -76.53
N GLY A 51 100.81 -126.77 -75.92
CA GLY A 51 101.18 -126.99 -74.53
C GLY A 51 100.14 -126.51 -73.50
N TYR A 52 98.91 -126.24 -73.93
CA TYR A 52 97.80 -125.92 -73.03
C TYR A 52 97.16 -127.24 -72.56
N GLN A 53 97.72 -127.88 -71.54
CA GLN A 53 97.14 -129.10 -70.95
C GLN A 53 95.79 -128.84 -70.25
N GLU A 54 94.96 -129.89 -70.24
CA GLU A 54 93.57 -129.93 -69.77
C GLU A 54 93.39 -129.49 -68.32
N ASP A 55 93.04 -128.22 -68.12
CA ASP A 55 92.21 -127.79 -66.99
C ASP A 55 90.91 -127.21 -67.57
N ALA A 56 89.85 -128.03 -67.58
CA ALA A 56 88.58 -127.76 -68.24
C ALA A 56 87.71 -126.72 -67.50
N GLY A 57 88.22 -125.52 -67.24
CA GLY A 57 87.35 -124.36 -67.08
C GLY A 57 86.63 -124.22 -65.73
N LEU A 58 86.98 -125.01 -64.72
CA LEU A 58 86.28 -125.09 -63.43
C LEU A 58 87.15 -124.54 -62.28
N PRO A 59 86.56 -123.80 -61.31
CA PRO A 59 87.25 -123.44 -60.07
C PRO A 59 87.80 -124.70 -59.39
N SER A 60 89.02 -124.63 -58.86
CA SER A 60 89.71 -125.78 -58.26
C SER A 60 88.84 -126.46 -57.18
N GLY A 61 88.57 -127.76 -57.34
CA GLY A 61 87.80 -128.57 -56.40
C GLY A 61 86.34 -128.84 -56.77
N ILE A 62 85.87 -128.37 -57.93
CA ILE A 62 84.54 -128.71 -58.46
C ILE A 62 84.72 -129.84 -59.49
N ASP A 63 84.24 -131.04 -59.15
CA ASP A 63 84.23 -132.19 -60.04
C ASP A 63 83.31 -131.95 -61.25
N GLY A 64 83.54 -132.70 -62.34
CA GLY A 64 82.75 -132.55 -63.57
C GLY A 64 81.24 -132.70 -63.36
N SER A 65 80.84 -133.51 -62.38
CA SER A 65 79.46 -133.69 -61.93
C SER A 65 78.85 -132.40 -61.38
N THR A 66 79.55 -131.68 -60.50
CA THR A 66 79.05 -130.44 -59.89
C THR A 66 78.98 -129.29 -60.91
N ALA A 67 79.86 -129.30 -61.92
CA ALA A 67 79.82 -128.35 -63.03
C ALA A 67 78.57 -128.51 -63.91
N GLU A 68 78.21 -129.75 -64.24
CA GLU A 68 76.97 -130.07 -64.95
C GLU A 68 75.75 -129.71 -64.12
N LEU A 69 75.77 -129.99 -62.80
CA LEU A 69 74.72 -129.61 -61.88
C LEU A 69 74.49 -128.09 -61.85
N ILE A 70 75.56 -127.28 -61.76
CA ILE A 70 75.46 -125.82 -61.81
C ILE A 70 74.87 -125.35 -63.16
N ARG A 71 75.27 -125.96 -64.29
CA ARG A 71 74.68 -125.66 -65.60
C ARG A 71 73.21 -126.04 -65.70
N LEU A 72 72.80 -127.15 -65.09
CA LEU A 72 71.41 -127.59 -65.02
C LEU A 72 70.56 -126.68 -64.12
N ILE A 73 71.15 -126.12 -63.05
CA ILE A 73 70.45 -125.28 -62.07
C ILE A 73 70.49 -123.79 -62.44
N GLN A 74 71.45 -123.32 -63.24
CA GLN A 74 71.56 -121.91 -63.64
C GLN A 74 70.27 -121.32 -64.25
N PRO A 75 69.51 -122.04 -65.12
CA PRO A 75 68.23 -121.54 -65.62
C PRO A 75 67.20 -121.32 -64.51
N LEU A 76 67.21 -122.16 -63.46
CA LEU A 76 66.34 -122.02 -62.29
C LEU A 76 66.75 -120.79 -61.45
N VAL A 77 68.06 -120.57 -61.26
CA VAL A 77 68.59 -119.39 -60.56
C VAL A 77 68.26 -118.12 -61.32
N ASP A 78 68.43 -118.11 -62.64
CA ASP A 78 68.09 -116.96 -63.48
C ASP A 78 66.58 -116.70 -63.49
N TYR A 79 65.75 -117.75 -63.46
CA TYR A 79 64.29 -117.65 -63.33
C TYR A 79 63.89 -117.05 -61.97
N LEU A 80 64.38 -117.61 -60.85
CA LEU A 80 64.10 -117.11 -59.50
C LEU A 80 64.61 -115.67 -59.30
N THR A 81 65.74 -115.32 -59.90
CA THR A 81 66.27 -113.95 -59.84
C THR A 81 65.43 -112.98 -60.65
N LYS A 82 64.90 -113.41 -61.81
CA LYS A 82 63.96 -112.60 -62.61
C LYS A 82 62.62 -112.44 -61.89
N GLU A 83 62.10 -113.51 -61.29
CA GLU A 83 60.86 -113.51 -60.51
C GLU A 83 61.00 -112.60 -59.29
N ALA A 84 62.09 -112.74 -58.52
CA ALA A 84 62.38 -111.85 -57.39
C ALA A 84 62.55 -110.38 -57.79
N ARG A 85 63.16 -110.09 -58.94
CA ARG A 85 63.23 -108.71 -59.47
C ARG A 85 61.87 -108.19 -59.89
N SER A 86 61.08 -109.00 -60.58
CA SER A 86 59.72 -108.65 -60.98
C SER A 86 58.82 -108.37 -59.77
N ASP A 87 58.93 -109.19 -58.71
CA ASP A 87 58.19 -109.00 -57.46
C ASP A 87 58.66 -107.74 -56.72
N MET A 88 59.97 -107.47 -56.73
CA MET A 88 60.55 -106.29 -56.12
C MET A 88 60.15 -105.01 -56.85
N ASP A 89 60.17 -105.02 -58.18
CA ASP A 89 59.67 -103.92 -59.02
C ASP A 89 58.18 -103.68 -58.74
N ALA A 90 57.36 -104.73 -58.69
CA ALA A 90 55.95 -104.62 -58.36
C ALA A 90 55.69 -104.10 -56.92
N ALA A 91 56.55 -104.44 -55.96
CA ALA A 91 56.48 -103.93 -54.60
C ALA A 91 56.89 -102.45 -54.53
N VAL A 92 57.93 -102.05 -55.26
CA VAL A 92 58.38 -100.66 -55.38
C VAL A 92 57.30 -99.81 -56.03
N ASP A 93 56.67 -100.26 -57.12
CA ASP A 93 55.58 -99.54 -57.77
C ASP A 93 54.37 -99.35 -56.83
N LYS A 94 54.02 -100.38 -56.05
CA LYS A 94 52.96 -100.29 -55.04
C LYS A 94 53.31 -99.30 -53.92
N LEU A 95 54.55 -99.33 -53.42
CA LEU A 95 55.01 -98.39 -52.40
C LEU A 95 55.07 -96.97 -52.94
N GLN A 96 55.48 -96.78 -54.19
CA GLN A 96 55.52 -95.49 -54.87
C GLN A 96 54.11 -94.92 -55.04
N SER A 97 53.16 -95.72 -55.52
CA SER A 97 51.75 -95.32 -55.60
C SER A 97 51.19 -94.95 -54.22
N ALA A 98 51.47 -95.74 -53.18
CA ALA A 98 51.02 -95.44 -51.83
C ALA A 98 51.67 -94.16 -51.27
N LEU A 99 52.93 -93.89 -51.62
CA LEU A 99 53.63 -92.66 -51.24
C LEU A 99 53.03 -91.44 -51.94
N ASP A 100 52.72 -91.55 -53.23
CA ASP A 100 52.10 -90.48 -54.01
C ASP A 100 50.68 -90.18 -53.50
N ASP A 101 49.89 -91.22 -53.19
CA ASP A 101 48.57 -91.07 -52.56
C ASP A 101 48.66 -90.38 -51.20
N LYS A 102 49.65 -90.77 -50.36
CA LYS A 102 49.87 -90.13 -49.05
C LYS A 102 50.38 -88.69 -49.19
N ALA A 103 51.17 -88.39 -50.20
CA ALA A 103 51.59 -87.03 -50.51
C ALA A 103 50.41 -86.15 -50.95
N LEU A 104 49.48 -86.70 -51.74
CA LEU A 104 48.24 -86.03 -52.11
C LEU A 104 47.35 -85.75 -50.89
N GLU A 105 47.13 -86.74 -50.03
CA GLU A 105 46.37 -86.58 -48.77
C GLU A 105 47.01 -85.54 -47.86
N ALA A 106 48.34 -85.55 -47.70
CA ALA A 106 49.06 -84.57 -46.89
C ALA A 106 48.93 -83.15 -47.46
N ASN A 107 49.03 -83.00 -48.77
CA ASN A 107 48.83 -81.72 -49.44
C ASN A 107 47.39 -81.21 -49.29
N GLN A 108 46.40 -82.10 -49.40
CA GLN A 108 45.00 -81.75 -49.19
C GLN A 108 44.74 -81.32 -47.75
N SER A 109 45.22 -82.07 -46.76
CA SER A 109 45.12 -81.70 -45.35
C SER A 109 45.83 -80.38 -45.04
N ASN A 110 46.98 -80.10 -45.66
CA ASN A 110 47.68 -78.83 -45.49
C ASN A 110 46.89 -77.65 -46.10
N ARG A 111 46.18 -77.85 -47.22
CA ARG A 111 45.27 -76.85 -47.78
C ARG A 111 44.09 -76.59 -46.86
N GLU A 112 43.43 -77.65 -46.38
CA GLU A 112 42.32 -77.53 -45.43
C GLU A 112 42.72 -76.82 -44.14
N LYS A 113 43.92 -77.09 -43.61
CA LYS A 113 44.48 -76.37 -42.45
C LYS A 113 44.74 -74.91 -42.75
N ALA A 114 45.32 -74.60 -43.91
CA ALA A 114 45.57 -73.22 -44.32
C ALA A 114 44.27 -72.43 -44.51
N ASP A 115 43.24 -73.04 -45.09
CA ASP A 115 41.93 -72.41 -45.26
C ASP A 115 41.19 -72.26 -43.94
N SER A 116 41.26 -73.24 -43.04
CA SER A 116 40.71 -73.13 -41.67
C SER A 116 41.41 -72.03 -40.87
N GLN A 117 42.74 -71.92 -41.00
CA GLN A 117 43.49 -70.85 -40.33
C GLN A 117 43.08 -69.47 -40.85
N ARG A 118 42.92 -69.32 -42.17
CA ARG A 118 42.41 -68.07 -42.76
C ARG A 118 41.01 -67.72 -42.28
N GLN A 119 40.13 -68.71 -42.13
CA GLN A 119 38.78 -68.49 -41.58
C GLN A 119 38.84 -68.05 -40.12
N LEU A 120 39.66 -68.70 -39.29
CA LEU A 120 39.86 -68.31 -37.89
C LEU A 120 40.42 -66.89 -37.76
N ASP A 121 41.40 -66.52 -38.60
CA ASP A 121 41.98 -65.18 -38.60
C ASP A 121 40.94 -64.13 -39.03
N ALA A 122 40.10 -64.45 -40.02
CA ALA A 122 39.01 -63.57 -40.46
C ALA A 122 37.92 -63.41 -39.39
N GLU A 123 37.52 -64.48 -38.70
CA GLU A 123 36.58 -64.44 -37.59
C GLU A 123 37.15 -63.65 -36.40
N ALA A 124 38.44 -63.80 -36.09
CA ALA A 124 39.10 -63.06 -35.04
C ALA A 124 39.10 -61.55 -35.32
N LEU A 125 39.37 -61.14 -36.57
CA LEU A 125 39.27 -59.74 -37.01
C LEU A 125 37.83 -59.23 -36.91
N ALA A 126 36.84 -59.98 -37.40
CA ALA A 126 35.43 -59.59 -37.30
C ALA A 126 34.94 -59.45 -35.84
N HIS A 127 35.40 -60.34 -34.96
CA HIS A 127 35.13 -60.23 -33.52
C HIS A 127 35.79 -59.01 -32.89
N GLN A 128 37.02 -58.66 -33.29
CA GLN A 128 37.69 -57.45 -32.83
C GLN A 128 36.93 -56.20 -33.26
N GLU A 129 36.54 -56.10 -34.55
CA GLU A 129 35.76 -54.98 -35.07
C GLU A 129 34.42 -54.83 -34.35
N SER A 130 33.72 -55.95 -34.09
CA SER A 130 32.46 -55.93 -33.35
C SER A 130 32.64 -55.43 -31.91
N ARG A 131 33.73 -55.83 -31.23
CA ARG A 131 34.06 -55.33 -29.88
C ARG A 131 34.37 -53.84 -29.87
N GLU A 132 35.10 -53.35 -30.88
CA GLU A 132 35.39 -51.92 -31.02
C GLU A 132 34.11 -51.11 -31.26
N GLN A 133 33.21 -51.58 -32.14
CA GLN A 133 31.91 -50.96 -32.37
C GLN A 133 31.05 -50.94 -31.10
N LEU A 134 31.04 -52.04 -30.33
CA LEU A 134 30.31 -52.12 -29.06
C LEU A 134 30.88 -51.17 -28.01
N ALA A 135 32.21 -51.02 -27.95
CA ALA A 135 32.86 -50.06 -27.06
C ALA A 135 32.50 -48.61 -27.44
N ILE A 136 32.49 -48.27 -28.73
CA ILE A 136 32.08 -46.95 -29.24
C ILE A 136 30.61 -46.68 -28.90
N ALA A 137 29.72 -47.66 -29.13
CA ALA A 137 28.30 -47.53 -28.82
C ALA A 137 28.07 -47.34 -27.32
N THR A 138 28.76 -48.11 -26.47
CA THR A 138 28.66 -48.01 -25.01
C THR A 138 29.11 -46.64 -24.51
N ARG A 139 30.21 -46.11 -25.06
CA ARG A 139 30.67 -44.75 -24.76
C ARG A 139 29.65 -43.70 -25.15
N LYS A 140 29.06 -43.83 -26.35
CA LYS A 140 28.04 -42.89 -26.84
C LYS A 140 26.77 -42.93 -26.00
N ILE A 141 26.35 -44.11 -25.54
CA ILE A 141 25.23 -44.25 -24.60
C ILE A 141 25.54 -43.49 -23.30
N GLY A 142 26.73 -43.67 -22.71
CA GLY A 142 27.12 -42.95 -21.50
C GLY A 142 27.16 -41.42 -21.68
N GLU A 143 27.63 -40.94 -22.83
CA GLU A 143 27.62 -39.51 -23.16
C GLU A 143 26.18 -38.96 -23.28
N LEU A 144 25.27 -39.72 -23.91
CA LEU A 144 23.85 -39.35 -24.03
C LEU A 144 23.12 -39.39 -22.68
N GLU A 145 23.38 -40.39 -21.84
CA GLU A 145 22.81 -40.48 -20.48
C GLU A 145 23.24 -39.29 -19.63
N LYS A 146 24.53 -38.89 -19.72
CA LYS A 146 25.03 -37.70 -19.04
C LYS A 146 24.35 -36.43 -19.54
N SER A 147 24.24 -36.25 -20.87
CA SER A 147 23.56 -35.10 -21.45
C SER A 147 22.08 -35.04 -21.05
N LEU A 148 21.40 -36.20 -20.96
CA LEU A 148 20.00 -36.28 -20.53
C LEU A 148 19.85 -35.91 -19.04
N ALA A 149 20.78 -36.34 -18.19
CA ALA A 149 20.81 -35.95 -16.79
C ALA A 149 21.04 -34.43 -16.63
N GLU A 150 21.93 -33.84 -17.43
CA GLU A 150 22.16 -32.39 -17.45
C GLU A 150 20.92 -31.62 -17.94
N GLU A 151 20.24 -32.09 -18.98
CA GLU A 151 19.02 -31.44 -19.48
C GLU A 151 17.85 -31.55 -18.49
N THR A 152 17.69 -32.70 -17.83
CA THR A 152 16.63 -32.88 -16.82
C THR A 152 16.87 -32.00 -15.59
N THR A 153 18.12 -31.88 -15.13
CA THR A 153 18.46 -30.97 -14.03
C THR A 153 18.26 -29.50 -14.42
N ALA A 154 18.63 -29.10 -15.64
CA ALA A 154 18.36 -27.76 -16.16
C ALA A 154 16.86 -27.45 -16.21
N LYS A 155 16.03 -28.37 -16.72
CA LYS A 155 14.56 -28.20 -16.74
C LYS A 155 13.95 -28.07 -15.35
N VAL A 156 14.45 -28.81 -14.37
CA VAL A 156 14.00 -28.68 -12.98
C VAL A 156 14.33 -27.29 -12.44
N LEU A 157 15.55 -26.78 -12.69
CA LEU A 157 15.95 -25.43 -12.30
C LEU A 157 15.13 -24.34 -12.99
N GLU A 158 14.81 -24.49 -14.27
CA GLU A 158 13.91 -23.58 -14.98
C GLU A 158 12.51 -23.60 -14.39
N HIS A 159 11.97 -24.79 -14.07
CA HIS A 159 10.65 -24.91 -13.48
C HIS A 159 10.58 -24.29 -12.08
N THR A 160 11.61 -24.47 -11.24
CA THR A 160 11.67 -23.84 -9.91
C THR A 160 11.80 -22.32 -10.02
N SER A 161 12.63 -21.82 -10.93
CA SER A 161 12.75 -20.38 -11.22
C SER A 161 11.42 -19.80 -11.70
N ALA A 162 10.73 -20.46 -12.64
CA ALA A 162 9.41 -20.04 -13.12
C ALA A 162 8.34 -20.05 -12.02
N ALA A 163 8.38 -21.03 -11.12
CA ALA A 163 7.48 -21.08 -9.96
C ALA A 163 7.72 -19.91 -9.00
N GLN A 164 8.99 -19.61 -8.69
CA GLN A 164 9.36 -18.45 -7.85
C GLN A 164 8.91 -17.12 -8.48
N LEU A 165 9.09 -16.94 -9.79
CA LEU A 165 8.64 -15.75 -10.50
C LEU A 165 7.11 -15.60 -10.46
N ARG A 166 6.36 -16.70 -10.60
CA ARG A 166 4.89 -16.68 -10.46
C ARG A 166 4.46 -16.30 -9.04
N GLU A 167 5.13 -16.81 -8.02
CA GLU A 167 4.85 -16.46 -6.62
C GLU A 167 5.12 -14.97 -6.35
N GLN A 168 6.27 -14.46 -6.79
CA GLN A 168 6.59 -13.03 -6.71
C GLN A 168 5.57 -12.16 -7.44
N LEU A 169 5.11 -12.60 -8.62
CA LEU A 169 4.10 -11.88 -9.39
C LEU A 169 2.76 -11.84 -8.64
N ASN A 170 2.31 -12.96 -8.09
CA ASN A 170 1.10 -13.02 -7.27
C ASN A 170 1.19 -12.11 -6.04
N ASP A 171 2.34 -12.06 -5.37
CA ASP A 171 2.54 -11.16 -4.22
C ASP A 171 2.51 -9.69 -4.62
N LYS A 172 3.07 -9.35 -5.80
CA LYS A 172 2.98 -7.99 -6.35
C LYS A 172 1.55 -7.63 -6.75
N GLU A 173 0.79 -8.55 -7.33
CA GLU A 173 -0.63 -8.33 -7.63
C GLU A 173 -1.46 -8.09 -6.36
N ARG A 174 -1.20 -8.84 -5.28
CA ARG A 174 -1.83 -8.59 -3.97
C ARG A 174 -1.48 -7.21 -3.41
N GLN A 175 -0.21 -6.80 -3.50
CA GLN A 175 0.23 -5.46 -3.09
C GLN A 175 -0.46 -4.36 -3.90
N ILE A 176 -0.56 -4.53 -5.22
CA ILE A 176 -1.25 -3.59 -6.11
C ILE A 176 -2.74 -3.51 -5.76
N ALA A 177 -3.39 -4.64 -5.52
CA ALA A 177 -4.80 -4.68 -5.11
C ALA A 177 -5.04 -3.94 -3.78
N ALA A 178 -4.17 -4.14 -2.78
CA ALA A 178 -4.24 -3.42 -1.51
C ALA A 178 -4.07 -1.90 -1.70
N LEU A 179 -3.06 -1.47 -2.47
CA LEU A 179 -2.85 -0.04 -2.78
C LEU A 179 -4.04 0.58 -3.53
N HIS A 180 -4.71 -0.18 -4.40
CA HIS A 180 -5.92 0.28 -5.06
C HIS A 180 -7.08 0.47 -4.09
N ALA A 181 -7.26 -0.46 -3.14
CA ALA A 181 -8.26 -0.34 -2.08
C ALA A 181 -8.00 0.89 -1.19
N ASP A 182 -6.76 1.07 -0.72
CA ASP A 182 -6.36 2.23 0.09
C ASP A 182 -6.61 3.55 -0.66
N ARG A 183 -6.22 3.62 -1.93
CA ARG A 183 -6.46 4.81 -2.76
C ARG A 183 -7.95 5.08 -2.98
N GLN A 184 -8.77 4.04 -3.08
CA GLN A 184 -10.22 4.19 -3.19
C GLN A 184 -10.80 4.72 -1.87
N GLN A 185 -10.40 4.16 -0.73
CA GLN A 185 -10.83 4.61 0.58
C GLN A 185 -10.47 6.08 0.80
N LEU A 186 -9.23 6.50 0.51
CA LEU A 186 -8.83 7.90 0.60
C LEU A 186 -9.70 8.83 -0.25
N ARG A 187 -10.09 8.39 -1.46
CA ARG A 187 -10.98 9.19 -2.32
C ARG A 187 -12.37 9.36 -1.71
N GLU A 188 -12.89 8.31 -1.08
CA GLU A 188 -14.18 8.32 -0.39
C GLU A 188 -14.11 9.21 0.85
N GLU A 189 -13.04 9.12 1.65
CA GLU A 189 -12.78 9.98 2.80
C GLU A 189 -12.68 11.46 2.39
N PHE A 190 -11.88 11.79 1.37
CA PHE A 190 -11.79 13.16 0.85
C PHE A 190 -13.13 13.66 0.26
N ALA A 191 -13.93 12.78 -0.34
CA ALA A 191 -15.26 13.16 -0.82
C ALA A 191 -16.21 13.44 0.35
N ALA A 192 -16.15 12.65 1.42
CA ALA A 192 -16.91 12.86 2.65
C ALA A 192 -16.48 14.15 3.35
N GLU A 193 -15.19 14.42 3.48
CA GLU A 193 -14.65 15.65 4.06
C GLU A 193 -15.09 16.89 3.27
N ARG A 194 -14.99 16.87 1.94
CA ARG A 194 -15.50 17.97 1.10
C ARG A 194 -17.01 18.18 1.26
N LYS A 195 -17.77 17.10 1.44
CA LYS A 195 -19.22 17.19 1.67
C LYS A 195 -19.51 17.81 3.04
N ALA A 196 -18.79 17.41 4.08
CA ALA A 196 -18.91 17.96 5.43
C ALA A 196 -18.55 19.46 5.44
N MET A 197 -17.42 19.84 4.86
CA MET A 197 -17.00 21.25 4.75
C MET A 197 -18.02 22.13 4.01
N ARG A 198 -18.67 21.59 2.95
CA ARG A 198 -19.74 22.31 2.25
C ARG A 198 -20.98 22.49 3.14
N ALA A 199 -21.35 21.45 3.90
CA ALA A 199 -22.48 21.51 4.81
C ALA A 199 -22.23 22.52 5.94
N ASP A 200 -21.03 22.54 6.53
CA ASP A 200 -20.64 23.51 7.56
C ASP A 200 -20.65 24.94 7.02
N HIS A 201 -20.09 25.17 5.84
CA HIS A 201 -20.12 26.48 5.19
C HIS A 201 -21.56 26.94 4.86
N GLU A 202 -22.44 26.03 4.47
CA GLU A 202 -23.85 26.34 4.22
C GLU A 202 -24.62 26.64 5.52
N ALA A 203 -24.30 25.93 6.60
CA ALA A 203 -24.83 26.20 7.93
C ALA A 203 -24.37 27.58 8.44
N ASP A 204 -23.09 27.92 8.30
CA ASP A 204 -22.54 29.22 8.66
C ASP A 204 -23.17 30.35 7.83
N LYS A 205 -23.32 30.14 6.52
CA LYS A 205 -24.00 31.11 5.66
C LYS A 205 -25.45 31.33 6.09
N SER A 206 -26.16 30.26 6.43
CA SER A 206 -27.54 30.33 6.92
C SER A 206 -27.62 31.07 8.26
N ARG A 207 -26.68 30.80 9.18
CA ARG A 207 -26.56 31.50 10.46
C ARG A 207 -26.28 32.99 10.28
N MET A 208 -25.35 33.35 9.40
CA MET A 208 -25.02 34.74 9.09
C MET A 208 -26.20 35.48 8.44
N GLU A 209 -26.93 34.84 7.53
CA GLU A 209 -28.13 35.44 6.94
C GLU A 209 -29.25 35.60 7.98
N GLN A 210 -29.39 34.66 8.92
CA GLN A 210 -30.32 34.80 10.04
C GLN A 210 -29.94 35.99 10.94
N LEU A 211 -28.68 36.10 11.36
CA LEU A 211 -28.18 37.23 12.15
C LEU A 211 -28.41 38.55 11.41
N ARG A 212 -28.19 38.59 10.09
CA ARG A 212 -28.47 39.78 9.26
C ARG A 212 -29.95 40.16 9.30
N ARG A 213 -30.86 39.19 9.16
CA ARG A 213 -32.31 39.42 9.23
C ARG A 213 -32.75 39.90 10.60
N ASP A 214 -32.22 39.31 11.66
CA ASP A 214 -32.54 39.70 13.04
C ASP A 214 -32.02 41.11 13.34
N ALA A 215 -30.80 41.45 12.93
CA ALA A 215 -30.25 42.80 13.05
C ALA A 215 -31.09 43.86 12.30
N VAL A 216 -31.58 43.54 11.09
CA VAL A 216 -32.50 44.42 10.37
C VAL A 216 -33.81 44.60 11.12
N ARG A 217 -34.38 43.51 11.66
CA ARG A 217 -35.62 43.57 12.44
C ARG A 217 -35.45 44.41 13.69
N ASP A 218 -34.36 44.24 14.43
CA ASP A 218 -34.10 45.02 15.64
C ASP A 218 -33.82 46.49 15.32
N GLY A 219 -33.09 46.77 14.24
CA GLY A 219 -32.93 48.14 13.74
C GLY A 219 -34.25 48.80 13.31
N MET A 220 -35.22 48.03 12.81
CA MET A 220 -36.58 48.53 12.54
C MET A 220 -37.33 48.85 13.84
N LYS A 221 -37.28 47.96 14.85
CA LYS A 221 -37.90 48.22 16.16
C LYS A 221 -37.31 49.45 16.84
N GLU A 222 -35.99 49.60 16.80
CA GLU A 222 -35.30 50.77 17.34
C GLU A 222 -35.74 52.04 16.61
N ARG A 223 -35.83 52.00 15.27
CA ARG A 223 -36.35 53.12 14.48
C ARG A 223 -37.78 53.48 14.88
N ASP A 224 -38.67 52.50 15.02
CA ASP A 224 -40.07 52.72 15.41
C ASP A 224 -40.18 53.29 16.84
N SER A 225 -39.32 52.82 17.75
CA SER A 225 -39.18 53.36 19.10
C SER A 225 -38.72 54.82 19.07
N VAL A 226 -37.68 55.13 18.30
CA VAL A 226 -37.20 56.51 18.12
C VAL A 226 -38.30 57.41 17.52
N GLN A 227 -39.06 56.93 16.53
CA GLN A 227 -40.18 57.70 15.97
C GLN A 227 -41.28 57.95 17.02
N THR A 228 -41.59 56.95 17.83
CA THR A 228 -42.59 57.05 18.91
C THR A 228 -42.14 58.07 19.95
N LEU A 229 -40.91 57.93 20.46
CA LEU A 229 -40.31 58.87 21.42
C LEU A 229 -40.19 60.29 20.84
N THR A 230 -39.93 60.43 19.54
CA THR A 230 -39.89 61.75 18.88
C THR A 230 -41.27 62.40 18.88
N ARG A 231 -42.34 61.64 18.62
CA ARG A 231 -43.74 62.14 18.68
C ARG A 231 -44.13 62.50 20.11
N GLU A 232 -43.81 61.66 21.08
CA GLU A 232 -44.07 61.91 22.50
C GLU A 232 -43.32 63.16 22.99
N ASN A 233 -42.05 63.32 22.64
CA ASN A 233 -41.28 64.50 22.99
C ASN A 233 -41.87 65.77 22.35
N ALA A 234 -42.29 65.69 21.09
CA ALA A 234 -43.01 66.81 20.45
C ALA A 234 -44.31 67.16 21.18
N ALA A 235 -45.08 66.17 21.64
CA ALA A 235 -46.29 66.38 22.44
C ALA A 235 -45.98 67.03 23.80
N LEU A 236 -44.97 66.55 24.51
CA LEU A 236 -44.51 67.14 25.78
C LEU A 236 -44.00 68.57 25.61
N VAL A 237 -43.29 68.86 24.51
CA VAL A 237 -42.87 70.23 24.19
C VAL A 237 -44.08 71.14 23.94
N ALA A 238 -45.09 70.65 23.21
CA ALA A 238 -46.33 71.40 22.98
C ALA A 238 -47.11 71.65 24.28
N GLU A 239 -47.21 70.64 25.15
CA GLU A 239 -47.83 70.76 26.47
C GLU A 239 -47.08 71.76 27.35
N ARG A 240 -45.74 71.66 27.40
CA ARG A 240 -44.90 72.63 28.11
C ARG A 240 -45.14 74.05 27.62
N GLN A 241 -45.23 74.26 26.30
CA GLN A 241 -45.52 75.58 25.74
C GLN A 241 -46.93 76.07 26.13
N ALA A 242 -47.93 75.20 26.12
CA ALA A 242 -49.28 75.52 26.56
C ALA A 242 -49.33 75.89 28.06
N LEU A 243 -48.66 75.12 28.91
CA LEU A 243 -48.53 75.41 30.33
C LEU A 243 -47.77 76.71 30.58
N GLN A 244 -46.72 77.01 29.82
CA GLN A 244 -46.02 78.30 29.91
C GLN A 244 -46.92 79.48 29.51
N ARG A 245 -47.77 79.34 28.49
CA ARG A 245 -48.76 80.37 28.14
C ARG A 245 -49.77 80.57 29.26
N ARG A 246 -50.31 79.48 29.81
CA ARG A 246 -51.26 79.52 30.93
C ARG A 246 -50.65 80.11 32.20
N LEU A 247 -49.38 79.81 32.48
CA LEU A 247 -48.65 80.44 33.58
C LEU A 247 -48.53 81.95 33.39
N ARG A 248 -48.17 82.42 32.19
CA ARG A 248 -48.12 83.86 31.89
C ARG A 248 -49.50 84.53 32.01
N GLU A 249 -50.55 83.85 31.57
CA GLU A 249 -51.94 84.33 31.74
C GLU A 249 -52.29 84.47 33.24
N LEU A 250 -52.03 83.45 34.04
CA LEU A 250 -52.25 83.48 35.49
C LEU A 250 -51.38 84.51 36.20
N GLU A 251 -50.11 84.69 35.79
CA GLU A 251 -49.23 85.74 36.29
C GLU A 251 -49.80 87.13 35.99
N ASN A 252 -50.33 87.35 34.78
CA ASN A 252 -50.99 88.59 34.40
C ASN A 252 -52.29 88.82 35.19
N GLU A 253 -53.11 87.79 35.40
CA GLU A 253 -54.31 87.86 36.24
C GLU A 253 -53.98 88.14 37.71
N LEU A 254 -52.93 87.51 38.24
CA LEU A 254 -52.42 87.75 39.58
C LEU A 254 -51.93 89.20 39.72
N LEU A 255 -51.20 89.71 38.72
CA LEU A 255 -50.73 91.09 38.72
C LEU A 255 -51.91 92.07 38.63
N ALA A 256 -52.91 91.79 37.79
CA ALA A 256 -54.12 92.59 37.68
C ALA A 256 -54.95 92.58 38.98
N SER A 257 -55.10 91.44 39.65
CA SER A 257 -55.79 91.33 40.94
C SER A 257 -55.00 91.97 42.08
N LYS A 258 -53.67 91.88 42.07
CA LYS A 258 -52.80 92.61 43.00
C LYS A 258 -52.93 94.12 42.82
N ASN A 259 -52.97 94.62 41.58
CA ASN A 259 -53.22 96.03 41.30
C ASN A 259 -54.60 96.46 41.82
N LYS A 260 -55.66 95.69 41.54
CA LYS A 260 -57.01 95.95 42.08
C LYS A 260 -57.03 95.97 43.61
N LEU A 261 -56.30 95.05 44.26
CA LEU A 261 -56.19 95.03 45.72
C LEU A 261 -55.47 96.27 46.24
N SER A 262 -54.38 96.69 45.58
CA SER A 262 -53.67 97.93 45.89
C SER A 262 -54.59 99.14 45.74
N ASP A 263 -55.32 99.25 44.64
CA ASP A 263 -56.30 100.32 44.40
C ASP A 263 -57.39 100.32 45.50
N HIS A 264 -57.87 99.15 45.91
CA HIS A 264 -58.82 99.02 47.03
C HIS A 264 -58.21 99.41 48.37
N GLN A 265 -56.95 99.08 48.63
CA GLN A 265 -56.24 99.49 49.84
C GLN A 265 -56.01 101.00 49.88
N GLU A 266 -55.63 101.61 48.76
CA GLU A 266 -55.49 103.07 48.64
C GLU A 266 -56.84 103.77 48.85
N LYS A 267 -57.92 103.25 48.23
CA LYS A 267 -59.28 103.75 48.48
C LYS A 267 -59.67 103.61 49.94
N HIS A 268 -59.50 102.44 50.56
CA HIS A 268 -59.81 102.22 51.97
C HIS A 268 -58.96 103.12 52.88
N GLN A 269 -57.67 103.36 52.57
CA GLN A 269 -56.85 104.32 53.31
C GLN A 269 -57.39 105.75 53.15
N SER A 270 -57.79 106.15 51.94
CA SER A 270 -58.39 107.46 51.71
C SER A 270 -59.73 107.62 52.46
N GLU A 271 -60.55 106.57 52.51
CA GLU A 271 -61.80 106.51 53.27
C GLU A 271 -61.54 106.54 54.77
N MET A 272 -60.57 105.77 55.29
CA MET A 272 -60.17 105.80 56.69
C MET A 272 -59.65 107.18 57.08
N THR A 273 -58.83 107.84 56.25
CA THR A 273 -58.41 109.22 56.54
C THR A 273 -59.58 110.21 56.50
N ALA A 274 -60.57 110.00 55.63
CA ALA A 274 -61.82 110.77 55.63
C ALA A 274 -62.65 110.50 56.89
N PHE A 275 -62.76 109.25 57.35
CA PHE A 275 -63.40 108.89 58.61
C PHE A 275 -62.68 109.49 59.81
N THR A 276 -61.35 109.42 59.89
CA THR A 276 -60.57 110.07 60.95
C THR A 276 -60.78 111.59 60.96
N LYS A 277 -60.87 112.23 59.79
CA LYS A 277 -61.24 113.65 59.68
C LYS A 277 -62.67 113.93 60.14
N ALA A 278 -63.61 113.01 59.90
CA ALA A 278 -64.98 113.14 60.37
C ALA A 278 -65.09 112.93 61.88
N ILE A 279 -64.35 111.96 62.44
CA ILE A 279 -64.25 111.71 63.88
C ILE A 279 -63.65 112.93 64.57
N THR A 280 -62.53 113.47 64.12
CA THR A 280 -61.93 114.67 64.72
C THR A 280 -62.86 115.90 64.66
N ARG A 281 -63.65 116.05 63.59
CA ARG A 281 -64.72 117.06 63.52
C ARG A 281 -65.81 116.81 64.56
N LEU A 282 -66.29 115.58 64.67
CA LEU A 282 -67.32 115.20 65.66
C LEU A 282 -66.81 115.37 67.09
N GLU A 283 -65.57 114.97 67.38
CA GLU A 283 -64.91 115.18 68.67
C GLU A 283 -64.80 116.68 68.98
N SER A 284 -64.37 117.52 68.04
CA SER A 284 -64.32 118.98 68.24
C SER A 284 -65.70 119.61 68.46
N SER A 285 -66.73 119.08 67.79
CA SER A 285 -68.12 119.50 68.00
C SER A 285 -68.65 119.02 69.35
N LEU A 286 -68.29 117.82 69.78
CA LEU A 286 -68.68 117.24 71.06
C LEU A 286 -68.03 118.02 72.21
N GLU A 287 -66.76 118.37 72.09
CA GLU A 287 -66.01 119.19 73.03
C GLU A 287 -66.62 120.60 73.14
N GLN A 288 -67.04 121.20 72.02
CA GLN A 288 -67.81 122.45 72.02
C GLN A 288 -69.17 122.31 72.72
N THR A 289 -69.90 121.22 72.51
CA THR A 289 -71.19 121.00 73.18
C THR A 289 -71.03 120.70 74.67
N ASN A 290 -69.98 120.00 75.07
CA ASN A 290 -69.68 119.75 76.48
C ASN A 290 -69.32 121.05 77.20
N LYS A 291 -68.52 121.92 76.56
CA LYS A 291 -68.23 123.25 77.10
C LYS A 291 -69.50 124.07 77.33
N LYS A 292 -70.41 124.07 76.36
CA LYS A 292 -71.73 124.73 76.50
C LYS A 292 -72.58 124.11 77.61
N ALA A 293 -72.54 122.79 77.78
CA ALA A 293 -73.27 122.10 78.84
C ALA A 293 -72.68 122.37 80.23
N GLU A 294 -71.35 122.46 80.36
CA GLU A 294 -70.67 122.87 81.59
C GLU A 294 -71.00 124.33 81.95
N ASP A 295 -70.98 125.24 80.98
CA ASP A 295 -71.37 126.64 81.17
C ASP A 295 -72.83 126.74 81.65
N ALA A 296 -73.75 126.00 81.02
CA ALA A 296 -75.16 125.94 81.43
C ALA A 296 -75.36 125.28 82.80
N SER A 297 -74.57 124.26 83.16
CA SER A 297 -74.61 123.65 84.49
C SER A 297 -74.09 124.59 85.57
N GLN A 298 -73.09 125.42 85.28
CA GLN A 298 -72.61 126.46 86.21
C GLN A 298 -73.64 127.58 86.39
N GLU A 299 -74.36 127.96 85.34
CA GLU A 299 -75.49 128.90 85.43
C GLU A 299 -76.65 128.32 86.25
N ALA A 300 -77.01 127.05 86.04
CA ALA A 300 -78.02 126.36 86.82
C ALA A 300 -77.65 126.24 88.32
N ALA A 301 -76.37 125.98 88.63
CA ALA A 301 -75.89 125.95 90.01
C ALA A 301 -75.99 127.32 90.69
N ARG A 302 -75.70 128.41 89.98
CA ARG A 302 -75.89 129.79 90.48
C ARG A 302 -77.37 130.13 90.71
N ALA A 303 -78.26 129.66 89.83
CA ALA A 303 -79.71 129.83 89.98
C ALA A 303 -80.29 129.07 91.18
N ILE A 304 -79.85 127.82 91.41
CA ILE A 304 -80.26 127.02 92.57
C ILE A 304 -79.81 127.67 93.88
N GLN A 305 -78.63 128.28 93.90
CA GLN A 305 -78.11 128.98 95.08
C GLN A 305 -78.92 130.25 95.42
N LYS A 306 -79.40 130.99 94.41
CA LYS A 306 -80.35 132.11 94.57
C LYS A 306 -81.73 131.65 95.05
N LEU A 307 -82.17 130.46 94.64
CA LEU A 307 -83.48 129.94 95.01
C LEU A 307 -83.53 129.49 96.49
N LEU A 308 -82.45 128.85 96.98
CA LEU A 308 -82.32 128.46 98.39
C LEU A 308 -82.27 129.66 99.36
N SER A 309 -81.70 130.80 98.95
CA SER A 309 -81.72 132.01 99.79
C SER A 309 -83.10 132.66 99.85
N SER A 310 -83.89 132.59 98.77
CA SER A 310 -85.28 133.10 98.75
C SER A 310 -86.25 132.23 99.56
N GLN A 311 -86.05 130.91 99.59
CA GLN A 311 -86.86 129.97 100.37
C GLN A 311 -86.69 130.17 101.89
N ALA A 312 -85.48 130.51 102.35
CA ALA A 312 -85.20 130.82 103.75
C ALA A 312 -85.91 132.11 104.26
N VAL A 313 -86.23 133.04 103.35
CA VAL A 313 -86.94 134.30 103.68
C VAL A 313 -88.44 134.06 103.78
N LEU A 314 -89.02 133.27 102.87
CA LEU A 314 -90.45 132.93 102.88
C LEU A 314 -90.88 132.11 104.11
N GLN A 315 -90.03 131.20 104.61
CA GLN A 315 -90.32 130.44 105.85
C GLN A 315 -90.34 131.31 107.11
N ARG A 316 -89.66 132.46 107.14
CA ARG A 316 -89.77 133.41 108.26
C ARG A 316 -91.06 134.22 108.24
N HIS A 317 -91.57 134.57 107.05
CA HIS A 317 -92.81 135.34 106.95
C HIS A 317 -94.05 134.50 107.23
N LEU A 318 -94.05 133.21 106.90
CA LEU A 318 -95.19 132.32 107.16
C LEU A 318 -95.43 132.09 108.68
N ASN A 319 -94.36 131.91 109.47
CA ASN A 319 -94.48 131.74 110.93
C ASN A 319 -95.02 132.98 111.68
N ASN A 320 -94.86 134.18 111.10
CA ASN A 320 -95.35 135.42 111.70
C ASN A 320 -96.84 135.69 111.41
N ILE A 321 -97.43 135.04 110.40
CA ILE A 321 -98.84 135.24 110.03
C ILE A 321 -99.78 134.33 110.83
N GLU A 322 -99.35 133.12 111.22
CA GLU A 322 -100.18 132.19 112.02
C GLU A 322 -100.44 132.65 113.47
N HIS A 323 -99.69 133.63 114.00
CA HIS A 323 -99.81 134.09 115.39
C HIS A 323 -100.80 135.26 115.62
N MET A 324 -101.49 135.74 114.58
CA MET A 324 -102.32 136.97 114.66
C MET A 324 -103.81 136.79 114.31
N GLU A 325 -104.30 135.55 114.14
CA GLU A 325 -105.60 135.29 113.49
C GLU A 325 -106.90 135.45 114.33
N PRO A 326 -106.97 135.44 115.68
CA PRO A 326 -108.26 135.62 116.36
C PRO A 326 -108.51 136.97 117.05
N LEU A 327 -107.66 138.00 116.86
CA LEU A 327 -107.89 139.35 117.43
C LEU A 327 -108.16 140.42 116.35
N LEU A 328 -109.37 140.34 115.76
CA LEU A 328 -110.23 141.49 115.39
C LEU A 328 -109.80 142.38 114.20
N PRO A 329 -110.69 143.27 113.69
CA PRO A 329 -112.17 143.30 113.76
C PRO A 329 -112.86 143.74 112.45
N LYS A 330 -114.20 143.81 112.52
CA LYS A 330 -115.09 144.63 111.70
C LYS A 330 -114.44 145.86 111.04
N GLU A 331 -114.80 145.99 109.77
CA GLU A 331 -114.97 147.22 108.97
C GLU A 331 -113.76 148.14 108.74
N GLY A 332 -113.34 148.15 107.47
CA GLY A 332 -112.98 149.38 106.76
C GLY A 332 -111.51 149.76 106.79
N LYS A 333 -110.86 149.66 105.62
CA LYS A 333 -109.49 150.09 105.27
C LYS A 333 -108.37 149.07 105.53
N LEU A 334 -108.27 148.08 104.65
CA LEU A 334 -107.05 147.27 104.44
C LEU A 334 -106.72 147.08 102.95
N HIS A 335 -107.23 147.97 102.08
CA HIS A 335 -106.93 147.94 100.65
C HIS A 335 -105.59 148.61 100.31
N ASP A 336 -105.07 149.48 101.18
CA ASP A 336 -103.82 150.21 100.92
C ASP A 336 -102.56 149.48 101.44
N LEU A 337 -102.70 148.46 102.30
CA LEU A 337 -101.55 147.69 102.81
C LEU A 337 -101.23 146.43 101.98
N PHE A 338 -102.19 145.86 101.26
CA PHE A 338 -101.94 144.71 100.37
C PHE A 338 -101.25 145.12 99.06
N ALA A 339 -101.47 146.34 98.57
CA ALA A 339 -100.80 146.86 97.37
C ALA A 339 -99.31 147.17 97.63
N SER A 340 -98.94 147.52 98.86
CA SER A 340 -97.53 147.76 99.22
C SER A 340 -96.72 146.47 99.36
N LEU A 341 -97.34 145.34 99.69
CA LEU A 341 -96.64 144.06 99.85
C LEU A 341 -96.40 143.32 98.53
N VAL A 342 -97.24 143.56 97.51
CA VAL A 342 -97.05 142.97 96.16
C VAL A 342 -95.94 143.69 95.38
N SER A 343 -95.74 145.00 95.62
CA SER A 343 -94.66 145.78 94.97
C SER A 343 -93.25 145.46 95.49
N GLU A 344 -93.10 144.91 96.70
CA GLU A 344 -91.78 144.51 97.23
C GLU A 344 -91.32 143.12 96.74
N VAL A 345 -92.24 142.27 96.26
CA VAL A 345 -91.90 140.93 95.73
C VAL A 345 -91.51 140.96 94.26
N GLU A 346 -92.03 141.90 93.46
CA GLU A 346 -91.65 142.04 92.03
C GLU A 346 -90.25 142.66 91.83
N ILE A 347 -89.70 143.38 92.81
CA ILE A 347 -88.36 143.99 92.71
C ILE A 347 -87.24 143.00 93.10
N MET A 348 -87.55 141.89 93.79
CA MET A 348 -86.56 140.86 94.16
C MET A 348 -86.28 139.79 93.08
N ILE A 349 -87.00 139.81 91.95
CA ILE A 349 -86.89 138.78 90.88
C ILE A 349 -86.10 139.30 89.65
N ALA A 350 -85.63 140.55 89.67
CA ALA A 350 -84.90 141.17 88.56
C ALA A 350 -83.39 141.41 88.83
N ASP A 351 -82.72 140.45 89.47
CA ASP A 351 -81.27 140.21 89.33
C ASP A 351 -80.88 138.75 89.59
#